data_AF-C4P8F8-F1
#
_entry.id   AF-C4P8F8-F1
#
_cell.length_a   1.000
_cell.length_b   1.000
_cell.length_c   1.000
_cell.angle_alpha   90.00
_cell.angle_beta   90.00
_cell.angle_gamma   90.00
#
_symmetry.space_group_name_H-M   'P 1'
#
loop_
_entity.id
_entity.type
_entity.pdbx_description
1 polymer ?
#
loop_
_entity_poly.entity_id
_entity_poly.type
_entity_poly.pdbx_seq_one_letter_code
_entity_poly.pdbx_strand_id
1 'polypeptide(L)'
;MAVDMSQRTTDIGPPHYEQFLPKVIKDNYGKWIDHEILKPGVYMHVAESGDKIYTVRAATCRLASTKTIRLFADIADEFCDGHLRWTSRNNVEFLLTDKSKIDACVAR
;
A
#
# COMPACT_ATOMS: atom_id res chain seq x y z
N MET A 1 -1.77 -12.47 -47.17
CA MET A 1 -2.47 -11.79 -46.07
C MET A 1 -1.44 -11.48 -45.00
N ALA A 2 -0.99 -10.23 -44.89
CA ALA A 2 -0.03 -9.84 -43.86
C ALA A 2 -0.77 -9.78 -42.52
N VAL A 3 -0.29 -10.52 -41.53
CA VAL A 3 -0.80 -10.44 -40.16
C VAL A 3 -0.30 -9.11 -39.59
N ASP A 4 -1.21 -8.17 -39.37
CA ASP A 4 -0.94 -6.97 -38.58
C ASP A 4 -0.74 -7.39 -37.11
N MET A 5 0.48 -7.84 -36.81
CA MET A 5 0.92 -8.16 -35.47
C MET A 5 1.24 -6.84 -34.79
N SER A 6 0.28 -6.27 -34.04
CA SER A 6 0.58 -5.20 -33.08
C SER A 6 1.91 -5.51 -32.39
N GLN A 7 2.88 -4.61 -32.50
CA GLN A 7 4.28 -4.87 -32.18
C GLN A 7 4.40 -5.44 -30.75
N ARG A 8 4.83 -6.70 -30.62
CA ARG A 8 4.92 -7.40 -29.33
C ARG A 8 6.03 -6.77 -28.48
N THR A 9 5.67 -6.31 -27.29
CA THR A 9 6.64 -5.81 -26.30
C THR A 9 7.12 -6.94 -25.38
N THR A 10 8.44 -7.11 -25.24
CA THR A 10 9.08 -8.13 -24.38
C THR A 10 10.17 -7.50 -23.51
N ASP A 11 10.68 -8.24 -22.52
CA ASP A 11 11.86 -7.87 -21.71
C ASP A 11 11.74 -6.55 -20.91
N ILE A 12 10.50 -6.13 -20.60
CA ILE A 12 10.22 -4.87 -19.89
C ILE A 12 10.30 -4.95 -18.36
N GLY A 13 10.35 -6.16 -17.79
CA GLY A 13 10.36 -6.36 -16.34
C GLY A 13 9.09 -5.84 -15.64
N PRO A 14 9.14 -5.65 -14.30
CA PRO A 14 8.04 -5.05 -13.55
C PRO A 14 8.05 -3.51 -13.68
N PRO A 15 6.91 -2.84 -13.46
CA PRO A 15 6.92 -1.40 -13.24
C PRO A 15 7.77 -1.05 -12.02
N HIS A 16 8.47 0.09 -12.07
CA HIS A 16 9.31 0.51 -10.96
C HIS A 16 8.47 0.84 -9.73
N TYR A 17 8.79 0.26 -8.57
CA TYR A 17 7.96 0.34 -7.36
C TYR A 17 7.69 1.77 -6.88
N GLU A 18 8.61 2.71 -7.14
CA GLU A 18 8.43 4.13 -6.80
C GLU A 18 7.23 4.81 -7.47
N GLN A 19 6.68 4.20 -8.53
CA GLN A 19 5.44 4.64 -9.16
C GLN A 19 4.21 4.47 -8.25
N PHE A 20 4.32 3.60 -7.24
CA PHE A 20 3.21 3.22 -6.35
C PHE A 20 3.50 3.53 -4.88
N LEU A 21 4.51 4.34 -4.59
CA LEU A 21 4.80 4.75 -3.22
C LEU A 21 3.92 5.94 -2.82
N PRO A 22 3.28 5.90 -1.64
CA PRO A 22 2.71 7.10 -1.04
C PRO A 22 3.76 8.19 -0.94
N LYS A 23 3.35 9.45 -1.13
CA LYS A 23 4.25 10.61 -1.09
C LYS A 23 5.13 10.64 0.16
N VAL A 24 4.55 10.38 1.34
CA VAL A 24 5.28 10.33 2.62
C VAL A 24 6.38 9.26 2.63
N ILE A 25 6.19 8.12 1.96
CA ILE A 25 7.22 7.08 1.85
C ILE A 25 8.32 7.52 0.88
N LYS A 26 7.94 8.14 -0.23
CA LYS A 26 8.90 8.60 -1.24
C LYS A 26 9.82 9.70 -0.68
N ASP A 27 9.25 10.67 0.03
CA ASP A 27 10.00 11.79 0.59
C ASP A 27 10.97 11.36 1.72
N ASN A 28 10.59 10.31 2.45
CA ASN A 28 11.34 9.79 3.61
C ASN A 28 12.03 8.44 3.32
N TYR A 29 12.21 8.08 2.05
CA TYR A 29 12.78 6.79 1.67
C TYR A 29 14.19 6.63 2.22
N GLY A 30 14.41 5.59 3.03
CA GLY A 30 15.68 5.33 3.71
C GLY A 30 16.00 6.22 4.91
N LYS A 31 15.06 7.07 5.34
CA LYS A 31 15.25 8.07 6.42
C LYS A 31 14.27 7.84 7.59
N TRP A 32 14.09 6.58 7.98
CA TRP A 32 13.21 6.18 9.08
C TRP A 32 14.04 5.99 10.35
N ILE A 33 13.60 6.57 11.46
CA ILE A 33 14.34 6.55 12.73
C ILE A 33 13.74 5.57 13.74
N ASP A 34 12.43 5.37 13.69
CA ASP A 34 11.75 4.54 14.69
C ASP A 34 10.45 3.94 14.17
N HIS A 35 10.00 2.90 14.85
CA HIS A 35 8.70 2.29 14.65
C HIS A 35 8.07 1.83 15.97
N GLU A 36 6.76 1.94 16.05
CA GLU A 36 5.99 1.54 17.23
C GLU A 36 4.77 0.71 16.83
N ILE A 37 4.49 -0.34 17.61
CA ILE A 37 3.24 -1.09 17.51
C ILE A 37 2.22 -0.41 18.43
N LEU A 38 1.29 0.35 17.85
CA LEU A 38 0.31 1.11 18.64
C LEU A 38 -0.78 0.21 19.23
N LYS A 39 -1.21 -0.80 18.48
CA LYS A 39 -2.18 -1.82 18.88
C LYS A 39 -2.13 -3.00 17.89
N PRO A 40 -2.78 -4.15 18.16
CA PRO A 40 -2.78 -5.27 17.22
C PRO A 40 -3.21 -4.84 15.81
N GLY A 41 -2.34 -5.10 14.83
CA GLY A 41 -2.57 -4.75 13.41
C GLY A 41 -2.33 -3.28 13.06
N VAL A 42 -1.91 -2.42 14.00
CA VAL A 42 -1.62 -1.01 13.72
C VAL A 42 -0.19 -0.65 14.13
N TYR A 43 0.56 -0.12 13.17
CA TYR A 43 1.95 0.28 13.32
C TYR A 43 2.13 1.75 12.99
N MET A 44 3.13 2.39 13.57
CA MET A 44 3.57 3.74 13.23
C MET A 44 5.05 3.71 12.88
N HIS A 45 5.45 4.38 11.82
CA HIS A 45 6.86 4.69 11.56
C HIS A 45 7.07 6.20 11.63
N VAL A 46 8.22 6.62 12.15
CA VAL A 46 8.61 8.02 12.27
C VAL A 46 9.86 8.24 11.43
N ALA A 47 9.81 9.25 10.56
CA ALA A 47 10.95 9.66 9.74
C ALA A 47 11.84 10.66 10.48
N GLU A 48 13.08 10.85 9.99
CA GLU A 48 13.99 11.90 10.47
C GLU A 48 13.37 13.31 10.37
N SER A 49 12.50 13.53 9.38
CA SER A 49 11.74 14.78 9.18
C SER A 49 10.68 15.03 10.26
N GLY A 50 10.34 14.02 11.06
CA GLY A 50 9.19 14.02 11.97
C GLY A 50 7.89 13.53 11.32
N ASP A 51 7.88 13.29 10.01
CA ASP A 51 6.73 12.71 9.31
C ASP A 51 6.38 11.33 9.89
N LYS A 52 5.09 11.03 9.93
CA LYS A 52 4.56 9.78 10.45
C LYS A 52 3.72 9.10 9.41
N ILE A 53 3.84 7.77 9.35
CA ILE A 53 2.94 6.93 8.58
C ILE A 53 2.41 5.82 9.46
N TYR A 54 1.11 5.59 9.35
CA TYR A 54 0.38 4.58 10.09
C TYR A 54 0.01 3.44 9.16
N THR A 55 0.39 2.23 9.51
CA THR A 55 0.04 1.03 8.77
C THR A 55 -1.06 0.29 9.49
N VAL A 56 -2.19 0.08 8.82
CA VAL A 56 -3.26 -0.84 9.25
C VAL A 56 -3.11 -2.13 8.46
N ARG A 57 -2.85 -3.24 9.15
CA ARG A 57 -2.62 -4.55 8.57
C ARG A 57 -3.82 -5.47 8.81
N ALA A 58 -4.36 -6.02 7.74
CA ALA A 58 -5.46 -6.99 7.77
C ALA A 58 -5.04 -8.33 7.14
N ALA A 59 -5.51 -9.43 7.73
CA ALA A 59 -5.28 -10.76 7.17
C ALA A 59 -6.06 -10.95 5.87
N THR A 60 -5.50 -11.72 4.93
CA THR A 60 -6.23 -12.14 3.72
C THR A 60 -6.12 -13.64 3.54
N CYS A 61 -7.04 -14.21 2.76
CA CYS A 61 -7.03 -15.62 2.40
C CYS A 61 -5.99 -15.99 1.32
N ARG A 62 -5.13 -15.04 0.90
CA ARG A 62 -4.24 -15.10 -0.27
C ARG A 62 -4.99 -15.27 -1.60
N LEU A 63 -5.79 -16.32 -1.73
CA LEU A 63 -6.67 -16.55 -2.87
C LEU A 63 -7.88 -15.61 -2.78
N ALA A 64 -7.77 -14.44 -3.40
CA ALA A 64 -8.82 -13.43 -3.42
C ALA A 64 -9.53 -13.37 -4.77
N SER A 65 -10.82 -13.04 -4.74
CA SER A 65 -11.56 -12.68 -5.96
C SER A 65 -11.22 -11.26 -6.41
N THR A 66 -11.47 -10.94 -7.68
CA THR A 66 -11.34 -9.56 -8.17
C THR A 66 -12.28 -8.58 -7.45
N LYS A 67 -13.43 -9.04 -6.93
CA LYS A 67 -14.32 -8.21 -6.09
C LYS A 67 -13.65 -7.84 -4.77
N THR A 68 -12.94 -8.79 -4.15
CA THR A 68 -12.19 -8.56 -2.92
C THR A 68 -11.02 -7.59 -3.15
N ILE A 69 -10.30 -7.72 -4.27
CA ILE A 69 -9.23 -6.78 -4.62
C ILE A 69 -9.78 -5.37 -4.85
N ARG A 70 -10.92 -5.22 -5.55
CA ARG A 70 -11.57 -3.92 -5.74
C ARG A 70 -12.05 -3.31 -4.42
N LEU A 71 -12.59 -4.12 -3.51
CA LEU A 71 -12.93 -3.66 -2.16
C LEU A 71 -11.70 -3.06 -1.43
N PHE A 72 -10.53 -3.70 -1.54
CA PHE A 72 -9.30 -3.13 -0.96
C PHE A 72 -8.87 -1.84 -1.65
N ALA A 73 -9.03 -1.75 -2.98
CA ALA A 73 -8.78 -0.50 -3.70
C ALA A 73 -9.73 0.62 -3.23
N ASP A 74 -11.03 0.33 -3.06
CA ASP A 74 -12.02 1.31 -2.57
C ASP A 74 -11.65 1.81 -1.16
N ILE A 75 -11.19 0.92 -0.27
CA ILE A 75 -10.69 1.29 1.08
C ILE A 75 -9.43 2.17 0.95
N ALA A 76 -8.51 1.82 0.05
CA ALA A 76 -7.30 2.62 -0.15
C ALA A 76 -7.62 4.00 -0.75
N ASP A 77 -8.59 4.12 -1.65
CA ASP A 77 -9.07 5.40 -2.17
C ASP A 77 -9.70 6.25 -1.06
N GLU A 78 -10.46 5.64 -0.15
CA GLU A 78 -11.13 6.33 0.96
C GLU A 78 -10.15 6.84 2.03
N PHE A 79 -9.10 6.06 2.35
CA PHE A 79 -8.25 6.31 3.52
C PHE A 79 -6.76 6.57 3.23
N CYS A 80 -6.26 6.17 2.06
CA CYS A 80 -4.82 6.05 1.78
C CYS A 80 -4.42 6.67 0.44
N ASP A 81 -5.22 7.60 -0.10
CA ASP A 81 -4.98 8.27 -1.39
C ASP A 81 -4.72 7.27 -2.54
N GLY A 82 -5.40 6.12 -2.52
CA GLY A 82 -5.29 5.03 -3.50
C GLY A 82 -4.08 4.11 -3.30
N HIS A 83 -3.37 4.20 -2.18
CA HIS A 83 -2.17 3.40 -1.92
C HIS A 83 -2.43 2.26 -0.91
N LEU A 84 -1.98 1.06 -1.27
CA LEU A 84 -1.91 -0.09 -0.37
C LEU A 84 -0.72 -0.96 -0.77
N ARG A 85 -0.34 -1.91 0.10
CA ARG A 85 0.65 -2.94 -0.24
C ARG A 85 0.31 -4.29 0.35
N TRP A 86 0.98 -5.33 -0.12
CA TRP A 86 0.92 -6.66 0.48
C TRP A 86 2.20 -6.98 1.23
N THR A 87 2.06 -7.73 2.31
CA THR A 87 3.20 -8.28 3.04
C THR A 87 3.66 -9.60 2.44
N SER A 88 4.87 -10.04 2.81
CA SER A 88 5.41 -11.36 2.43
C SER A 88 4.59 -12.55 2.96
N ARG A 89 3.66 -12.32 3.90
CA ARG A 89 2.71 -13.32 4.40
C ARG A 89 1.30 -13.13 3.86
N ASN A 90 1.16 -12.41 2.74
CA ASN A 90 -0.10 -12.17 2.03
C ASN A 90 -1.15 -11.37 2.83
N ASN A 91 -0.74 -10.64 3.87
CA ASN A 91 -1.64 -9.67 4.50
C ASN A 91 -1.69 -8.40 3.65
N VAL A 92 -2.80 -7.68 3.69
CA VAL A 92 -2.94 -6.36 3.06
C VAL A 92 -2.60 -5.29 4.10
N GLU A 93 -1.95 -4.22 3.64
CA GLU A 93 -1.58 -3.06 4.44
C GLU A 93 -2.08 -1.77 3.80
N PHE A 94 -2.83 -1.01 4.58
CA PHE A 94 -3.30 0.33 4.29
C PHE A 94 -2.39 1.35 4.98
N LEU A 95 -2.02 2.42 4.27
CA LEU A 95 -0.96 3.35 4.66
C LEU A 95 -1.54 4.75 4.82
N LEU A 96 -1.76 5.18 6.06
CA LEU A 96 -2.42 6.43 6.40
C LEU A 96 -1.41 7.46 6.91
N THR A 97 -1.63 8.72 6.57
CA THR A 97 -0.91 9.88 7.13
C THR A 97 -1.70 10.57 8.25
N ASP A 98 -3.02 10.44 8.24
CA ASP A 98 -3.91 11.00 9.26
C ASP A 98 -4.24 9.98 10.36
N LYS A 99 -3.70 10.21 11.56
CA LYS A 99 -3.93 9.37 12.74
C LYS A 99 -5.41 9.24 13.11
N SER A 100 -6.23 10.28 12.86
CA SER A 100 -7.63 10.29 13.26
C SER A 100 -8.50 9.30 12.46
N LYS A 101 -8.03 8.91 11.28
CA LYS A 101 -8.74 7.98 10.37
C LYS A 101 -8.47 6.50 10.65
N ILE A 102 -7.51 6.17 11.53
CA ILE A 102 -7.10 4.79 11.79
C ILE A 102 -8.30 3.94 12.25
N ASP A 103 -9.07 4.43 13.21
CA ASP A 103 -10.17 3.66 13.79
C ASP A 103 -11.31 3.48 12.79
N ALA A 104 -11.57 4.48 11.95
CA ALA A 104 -12.53 4.38 10.85
C ALA A 104 -12.09 3.36 9.79
N CYS A 105 -10.80 3.35 9.43
CA CYS A 105 -10.24 2.37 8.50
C CYS A 105 -10.29 0.94 9.07
N VAL A 106 -10.03 0.76 10.36
CA VAL A 106 -10.12 -0.55 11.04
C VAL A 106 -11.56 -1.06 11.11
N ALA A 107 -12.55 -0.17 11.17
CA ALA A 107 -13.96 -0.53 11.23
C ALA A 107 -14.58 -0.93 9.87
N ARG A 108 -13.84 -0.78 8.76
CA ARG A 108 -14.28 -1.20 7.42
C ARG A 108 -14.09 -2.68 7.15
#